data_AF-A0A7S0A0G7-F1
#
_entry.id   AF-A0A7S0A0G7-F1
#
_cell.length_a   1.000
_cell.length_b   1.000
_cell.length_c   1.000
_cell.angle_alpha   90.00
_cell.angle_beta   90.00
_cell.angle_gamma   90.00
#
_symmetry.space_group_name_H-M   'P 1'
#
loop_
_entity.id
_entity.type
_entity.pdbx_description
1 polymer ?
#
loop_
_entity_poly.entity_id
_entity_poly.type
_entity_poly.pdbx_seq_one_letter_code
_entity_poly.pdbx_strand_id
1 'polypeptide(L)'
;MAAVDSLREPLVLAGAAAASPEAAAEAGAAGAAKGGSSVGGVGVRTALAAGGLALLVVLLCGPWSPLPGWLTTLLLVVALVPAAALLLQLVLVKAAKAALEQFDREYLGVDVVIGYLSFNAFKGRLQVADLKVHNPAGYSGEYMLEAKNFVFDLDMRRTLGSLGREVEVSELTVQGITANLEFAGLVYGKSNVSTILEHIKNATKQKQGDIQPVYNFWHEGNGEHTFHREPAWPGEEQKGAQFYAHATQAPGTEPVYDFWHSWYREHTFRMGDGEPCSMEWKGNVHFYAFPEQAANTEPVYEFWHVGNKEHTLHFLPAWDREEVGEVKFYAYRRDPTSKAKETEFEAALKPVYDFWHSGQGQHQFHFLPAWGGERKGKAQFYAFTKQVPGTEPVYDFYIQAKNKKTFHLGPPREGEEKYSALFWVYTQPVQGTLPVYEFWHEGNQEYNLHCGEPWEGEEKREVQFYAFRQDPAKKKKIFLRNVALQKVKAKSKTRLLGASVNLEDMRYDDFSSEFDACTPDALVSSLLNELFGKVSVGMW
;
A
#
# COMPACT_ATOMS: atom_id res chain seq x y z
N MET A 1 -34.28 -3.96 60.98
CA MET A 1 -35.58 -3.38 60.58
C MET A 1 -35.34 -2.61 59.29
N ALA A 2 -35.99 -2.85 58.15
CA ALA A 2 -36.72 -4.02 57.60
C ALA A 2 -36.59 -3.89 56.05
N ALA A 3 -36.42 -4.90 55.20
CA ALA A 3 -36.97 -6.26 55.10
C ALA A 3 -38.43 -6.32 54.60
N VAL A 4 -38.72 -7.27 53.68
CA VAL A 4 -40.04 -7.63 53.09
C VAL A 4 -40.61 -6.61 52.07
N ASP A 5 -41.18 -6.92 50.89
CA ASP A 5 -41.13 -8.04 49.90
C ASP A 5 -41.83 -7.50 48.58
N SER A 6 -42.21 -8.19 47.49
CA SER A 6 -42.41 -9.62 47.18
C SER A 6 -42.35 -9.97 45.67
N LEU A 7 -41.77 -11.14 45.35
CA LEU A 7 -42.26 -12.20 44.44
C LEU A 7 -43.06 -11.90 43.15
N ARG A 8 -42.66 -12.55 42.04
CA ARG A 8 -43.54 -13.35 41.16
C ARG A 8 -42.78 -14.44 40.38
N GLU A 9 -43.50 -15.42 39.83
CA GLU A 9 -43.01 -16.79 39.55
C GLU A 9 -42.73 -17.15 38.06
N PRO A 10 -42.04 -18.28 37.77
CA PRO A 10 -41.61 -18.69 36.42
C PRO A 10 -42.48 -19.78 35.74
N LEU A 11 -42.45 -19.83 34.40
CA LEU A 11 -43.01 -20.89 33.53
C LEU A 11 -42.35 -20.79 32.12
N VAL A 12 -42.22 -21.81 31.26
CA VAL A 12 -42.00 -23.27 31.42
C VAL A 12 -41.59 -23.90 30.08
N LEU A 13 -40.91 -25.06 30.13
CA LEU A 13 -40.65 -26.09 29.08
C LEU A 13 -40.42 -25.70 27.58
N ALA A 14 -39.22 -26.10 27.12
CA ALA A 14 -38.93 -26.98 25.97
C ALA A 14 -39.92 -27.08 24.78
N GLY A 15 -39.38 -26.84 23.57
CA GLY A 15 -39.99 -27.23 22.29
C GLY A 15 -38.94 -27.79 21.31
N ALA A 16 -38.72 -29.10 21.32
CA ALA A 16 -37.86 -29.77 20.35
C ALA A 16 -38.67 -30.18 19.10
N ALA A 17 -38.29 -29.67 17.92
CA ALA A 17 -38.93 -30.01 16.66
C ALA A 17 -37.99 -30.88 15.80
N ALA A 18 -38.31 -32.16 15.66
CA ALA A 18 -37.62 -33.05 14.73
C ALA A 18 -38.19 -32.87 13.30
N ALA A 19 -37.32 -32.81 12.31
CA ALA A 19 -37.70 -32.87 10.90
C ALA A 19 -37.51 -34.31 10.37
N SER A 20 -38.59 -34.93 9.92
CA SER A 20 -38.57 -36.25 9.26
C SER A 20 -38.22 -36.09 7.76
N PRO A 21 -37.52 -37.07 7.14
CA PRO A 21 -37.32 -37.11 5.69
C PRO A 21 -38.57 -37.63 4.95
N GLU A 22 -38.41 -37.82 3.62
CA GLU A 22 -39.39 -38.24 2.60
C GLU A 22 -40.36 -37.13 2.12
N ALA A 23 -40.71 -37.03 0.83
CA ALA A 23 -40.07 -37.58 -0.38
C ALA A 23 -40.50 -36.78 -1.64
N ALA A 24 -39.64 -36.74 -2.66
CA ALA A 24 -40.02 -36.38 -4.04
C ALA A 24 -38.99 -36.96 -5.04
N ALA A 25 -39.46 -37.72 -6.02
CA ALA A 25 -38.65 -38.29 -7.10
C ALA A 25 -39.30 -38.00 -8.47
N GLU A 26 -38.57 -38.35 -9.55
CA GLU A 26 -39.03 -38.41 -10.94
C GLU A 26 -39.49 -37.11 -11.65
N ALA A 27 -38.52 -36.41 -12.24
CA ALA A 27 -38.48 -36.01 -13.67
C ALA A 27 -37.18 -35.24 -13.94
N GLY A 28 -36.58 -35.21 -15.13
CA GLY A 28 -36.82 -35.91 -16.41
C GLY A 28 -35.77 -35.42 -17.42
N ALA A 29 -35.21 -36.30 -18.26
CA ALA A 29 -33.94 -36.00 -18.95
C ALA A 29 -34.07 -35.27 -20.30
N ALA A 30 -33.25 -34.23 -20.51
CA ALA A 30 -32.81 -33.73 -21.82
C ALA A 30 -31.54 -32.83 -21.70
N GLY A 31 -30.72 -32.71 -22.75
CA GLY A 31 -29.76 -31.59 -22.89
C GLY A 31 -28.25 -31.85 -22.74
N ALA A 32 -27.75 -33.09 -22.92
CA ALA A 32 -26.32 -33.40 -22.77
C ALA A 32 -25.43 -32.86 -23.93
N ALA A 33 -25.03 -31.58 -23.85
CA ALA A 33 -24.03 -30.99 -24.75
C ALA A 33 -22.60 -31.45 -24.37
N LYS A 34 -21.85 -32.02 -25.33
CA LYS A 34 -20.50 -32.56 -25.11
C LYS A 34 -19.41 -31.48 -25.01
N GLY A 35 -19.31 -30.82 -23.86
CA GLY A 35 -18.13 -30.05 -23.47
C GLY A 35 -16.97 -30.96 -23.03
N GLY A 36 -16.02 -31.24 -23.93
CA GLY A 36 -14.91 -32.17 -23.69
C GLY A 36 -13.80 -31.64 -22.79
N SER A 37 -14.05 -31.53 -21.48
CA SER A 37 -13.03 -31.11 -20.50
C SER A 37 -11.91 -32.14 -20.33
N SER A 38 -10.70 -31.82 -20.79
CA SER A 38 -9.53 -32.70 -20.77
C SER A 38 -8.72 -32.67 -19.45
N VAL A 39 -9.27 -32.08 -18.38
CA VAL A 39 -8.57 -31.80 -17.11
C VAL A 39 -8.03 -33.07 -16.42
N GLY A 40 -8.66 -34.23 -16.63
CA GLY A 40 -8.20 -35.51 -16.06
C GLY A 40 -6.78 -35.93 -16.46
N GLY A 41 -6.21 -35.38 -17.54
CA GLY A 41 -4.88 -35.74 -18.02
C GLY A 41 -3.70 -35.25 -17.15
N VAL A 42 -3.91 -34.24 -16.29
CA VAL A 42 -2.81 -33.63 -15.52
C VAL A 42 -2.43 -34.45 -14.28
N GLY A 43 -3.42 -34.87 -13.48
CA GLY A 43 -3.18 -35.57 -12.20
C GLY A 43 -2.50 -36.93 -12.36
N VAL A 44 -2.79 -37.66 -13.45
CA VAL A 44 -2.14 -38.94 -13.76
C VAL A 44 -0.65 -38.74 -14.11
N ARG A 45 -0.33 -37.66 -14.84
CA ARG A 45 1.06 -37.36 -15.25
C ARG A 45 1.92 -36.90 -14.06
N THR A 46 1.37 -36.13 -13.12
CA THR A 46 2.12 -35.70 -11.92
C THR A 46 2.39 -36.87 -10.97
N ALA A 47 1.44 -37.79 -10.80
CA ALA A 47 1.65 -39.00 -9.99
C ALA A 47 2.77 -39.90 -10.57
N LEU A 48 2.75 -40.13 -11.89
CA LEU A 48 3.81 -40.88 -12.58
C LEU A 48 5.18 -40.21 -12.48
N ALA A 49 5.24 -38.88 -12.64
CA ALA A 49 6.49 -38.12 -12.50
C ALA A 49 7.08 -38.20 -11.09
N ALA A 50 6.25 -38.07 -10.04
CA ALA A 50 6.69 -38.15 -8.65
C ALA A 50 7.21 -39.56 -8.29
N GLY A 51 6.48 -40.61 -8.69
CA GLY A 51 6.91 -42.00 -8.47
C GLY A 51 8.21 -42.34 -9.20
N GLY A 52 8.34 -41.90 -10.46
CA GLY A 52 9.56 -42.08 -11.24
C GLY A 52 10.77 -41.35 -10.66
N LEU A 53 10.59 -40.12 -10.16
CA LEU A 53 11.66 -39.34 -9.53
C LEU A 53 12.14 -39.98 -8.22
N ALA A 54 11.23 -40.47 -7.38
CA ALA A 54 11.57 -41.17 -6.15
C ALA A 54 12.38 -42.46 -6.43
N LEU A 55 11.98 -43.24 -7.44
CA LEU A 55 12.71 -44.43 -7.87
C LEU A 55 14.11 -44.07 -8.40
N LEU A 56 14.23 -42.99 -9.18
CA LEU A 56 15.52 -42.50 -9.71
C LEU A 56 16.48 -42.11 -8.58
N VAL A 57 16.00 -41.41 -7.54
CA VAL A 57 16.80 -41.02 -6.38
C VAL A 57 17.28 -42.25 -5.61
N VAL A 58 16.43 -43.25 -5.39
CA VAL A 58 16.82 -44.51 -4.73
C VAL A 58 17.90 -45.26 -5.52
N LEU A 59 17.80 -45.29 -6.86
CA LEU A 59 18.77 -45.95 -7.73
C LEU A 59 20.11 -45.19 -7.83
N LEU A 60 20.12 -43.85 -7.78
CA LEU A 60 21.34 -43.04 -7.89
C LEU A 60 22.06 -42.82 -6.56
N CYS A 61 21.34 -42.82 -5.43
CA CYS A 61 21.89 -42.59 -4.09
C CYS A 61 22.17 -43.87 -3.28
N GLY A 62 21.78 -45.04 -3.79
CA GLY A 62 22.04 -46.32 -3.12
C GLY A 62 23.54 -46.66 -3.02
N PRO A 63 23.97 -47.43 -2.00
CA PRO A 63 25.38 -47.78 -1.78
C PRO A 63 26.00 -48.71 -2.85
N TRP A 64 25.22 -49.04 -3.89
CA TRP A 64 25.62 -49.85 -5.04
C TRP A 64 25.76 -49.03 -6.34
N SER A 65 25.69 -47.69 -6.26
CA SER A 65 25.86 -46.80 -7.41
C SER A 65 27.24 -47.01 -8.07
N PRO A 66 27.31 -47.39 -9.36
CA PRO A 66 28.57 -47.55 -10.08
C PRO A 66 29.13 -46.21 -10.61
N LEU A 67 28.47 -45.08 -10.33
CA LEU A 67 28.82 -43.76 -10.86
C LEU A 67 29.66 -42.94 -9.87
N PRO A 68 30.64 -42.15 -10.34
CA PRO A 68 31.36 -41.20 -9.49
C PRO A 68 30.41 -40.20 -8.82
N GLY A 69 30.68 -39.84 -7.56
CA GLY A 69 29.78 -38.98 -6.76
C GLY A 69 29.49 -37.60 -7.38
N TRP A 70 30.40 -37.02 -8.16
CA TRP A 70 30.15 -35.77 -8.87
C TRP A 70 29.10 -35.94 -9.99
N LEU A 71 29.04 -37.12 -10.62
CA LEU A 71 28.11 -37.43 -11.71
C LEU A 71 26.73 -37.75 -11.17
N THR A 72 26.61 -38.46 -10.02
CA THR A 72 25.32 -38.63 -9.35
C THR A 72 24.76 -37.29 -8.87
N THR A 73 25.59 -36.41 -8.30
CA THR A 73 25.18 -35.04 -7.95
C THR A 73 24.70 -34.25 -9.17
N LEU A 74 25.42 -34.30 -10.30
CA LEU A 74 25.02 -33.64 -11.55
C LEU A 74 23.67 -34.16 -12.06
N LEU A 75 23.48 -35.48 -12.11
CA LEU A 75 22.22 -36.11 -12.53
C LEU A 75 21.06 -35.76 -11.60
N LEU A 76 21.30 -35.69 -10.28
CA LEU A 76 20.31 -35.23 -9.30
C LEU A 76 19.91 -33.77 -9.54
N VAL A 77 20.85 -32.86 -9.78
CA VAL A 77 20.53 -31.45 -10.10
C VAL A 77 19.74 -31.36 -11.41
N VAL A 78 20.14 -32.09 -12.45
CA VAL A 78 19.46 -32.13 -13.75
C VAL A 78 18.04 -32.73 -13.67
N ALA A 79 17.78 -33.64 -12.73
CA ALA A 79 16.43 -34.19 -12.50
C ALA A 79 15.57 -33.31 -11.56
N LEU A 80 16.18 -32.79 -10.48
CA LEU A 80 15.48 -32.03 -9.43
C LEU A 80 15.10 -30.62 -9.88
N VAL A 81 15.92 -29.92 -10.66
CA VAL A 81 15.61 -28.54 -11.09
C VAL A 81 14.36 -28.49 -11.99
N PRO A 82 14.21 -29.34 -13.03
CA PRO A 82 12.96 -29.42 -13.79
C PRO A 82 11.76 -29.89 -12.96
N ALA A 83 11.95 -30.87 -12.06
CA ALA A 83 10.87 -31.35 -11.19
C ALA A 83 10.37 -30.26 -10.23
N ALA A 84 11.29 -29.51 -9.61
CA ALA A 84 10.98 -28.38 -8.76
C ALA A 84 10.33 -27.24 -9.55
N ALA A 85 10.78 -26.95 -10.77
CA ALA A 85 10.15 -25.95 -11.63
C ALA A 85 8.73 -26.33 -12.06
N LEU A 86 8.47 -27.60 -12.38
CA LEU A 86 7.12 -28.11 -12.68
C LEU A 86 6.21 -28.06 -11.44
N LEU A 87 6.74 -28.43 -10.26
CA LEU A 87 6.00 -28.31 -9.00
C LEU A 87 5.66 -26.85 -8.67
N LEU A 88 6.64 -25.95 -8.81
CA LEU A 88 6.46 -24.51 -8.65
C LEU A 88 5.44 -23.95 -9.64
N GLN A 89 5.49 -24.36 -10.91
CA GLN A 89 4.50 -23.98 -11.93
C GLN A 89 3.09 -24.41 -11.53
N LEU A 90 2.90 -25.63 -11.02
CA LEU A 90 1.60 -26.13 -10.55
C LEU A 90 1.09 -25.39 -9.30
N VAL A 91 1.99 -25.04 -8.37
CA VAL A 91 1.67 -24.19 -7.21
C VAL A 91 1.29 -22.79 -7.65
N LEU A 92 2.04 -22.18 -8.57
CA LEU A 92 1.77 -20.83 -9.10
C LEU A 92 0.48 -20.77 -9.92
N VAL A 93 0.12 -21.79 -10.71
CA VAL A 93 -1.19 -21.85 -11.38
C VAL A 93 -2.33 -21.88 -10.35
N LYS A 94 -2.21 -22.66 -9.27
CA LYS A 94 -3.22 -22.71 -8.20
C LYS A 94 -3.30 -21.38 -7.43
N ALA A 95 -2.16 -20.79 -7.09
CA ALA A 95 -2.08 -19.52 -6.37
C ALA A 95 -2.61 -18.35 -7.21
N ALA A 96 -2.24 -18.28 -8.50
CA ALA A 96 -2.76 -17.28 -9.43
C ALA A 96 -4.27 -17.41 -9.62
N LYS A 97 -4.79 -18.65 -9.74
CA LYS A 97 -6.24 -18.88 -9.80
C LYS A 97 -6.94 -18.38 -8.52
N ALA A 98 -6.48 -18.81 -7.34
CA ALA A 98 -7.07 -18.43 -6.06
C ALA A 98 -6.97 -16.92 -5.77
N ALA A 99 -5.89 -16.26 -6.20
CA ALA A 99 -5.73 -14.81 -6.07
C ALA A 99 -6.71 -14.05 -6.98
N LEU A 100 -7.00 -14.54 -8.18
CA LEU A 100 -8.00 -13.95 -9.07
C LEU A 100 -9.43 -14.17 -8.55
N GLU A 101 -9.74 -15.35 -8.00
CA GLU A 101 -11.00 -15.71 -7.30
C GLU A 101 -11.12 -15.14 -5.86
N GLN A 102 -10.20 -14.24 -5.47
CA GLN A 102 -10.28 -13.45 -4.24
C GLN A 102 -10.31 -11.95 -4.54
N PHE A 103 -9.49 -11.51 -5.50
CA PHE A 103 -9.41 -10.12 -5.93
C PHE A 103 -10.73 -9.62 -6.55
N ASP A 104 -11.46 -10.48 -7.24
CA ASP A 104 -12.76 -10.17 -7.85
C ASP A 104 -13.79 -9.60 -6.86
N ARG A 105 -14.03 -10.31 -5.75
CA ARG A 105 -15.01 -9.93 -4.72
C ARG A 105 -14.56 -8.75 -3.88
N GLU A 106 -13.26 -8.65 -3.58
CA GLU A 106 -12.71 -7.55 -2.77
C GLU A 106 -12.55 -6.24 -3.56
N TYR A 107 -12.39 -6.32 -4.89
CA TYR A 107 -12.03 -5.17 -5.72
C TYR A 107 -13.10 -4.74 -6.73
N LEU A 108 -13.75 -5.70 -7.39
CA LEU A 108 -14.79 -5.44 -8.40
C LEU A 108 -16.21 -5.52 -7.80
N GLY A 109 -16.35 -6.17 -6.64
CA GLY A 109 -17.64 -6.40 -5.98
C GLY A 109 -18.52 -7.43 -6.69
N VAL A 110 -17.92 -8.25 -7.56
CA VAL A 110 -18.60 -9.27 -8.39
C VAL A 110 -17.71 -10.51 -8.56
N ASP A 111 -18.32 -11.66 -8.84
CA ASP A 111 -17.60 -12.90 -9.15
C ASP A 111 -16.90 -12.83 -10.53
N VAL A 112 -15.70 -13.43 -10.63
CA VAL A 112 -14.97 -13.65 -11.87
C VAL A 112 -14.75 -15.14 -12.10
N VAL A 113 -15.27 -15.65 -13.22
CA VAL A 113 -15.12 -17.04 -13.63
C VAL A 113 -14.00 -17.16 -14.66
N ILE A 114 -13.09 -18.10 -14.42
CA ILE A 114 -11.97 -18.44 -15.31
C ILE A 114 -12.18 -19.84 -15.88
N GLY A 115 -12.39 -19.94 -17.20
CA GLY A 115 -12.56 -21.22 -17.89
C GLY A 115 -11.27 -22.05 -17.94
N TYR A 116 -10.16 -21.46 -18.40
CA TYR A 116 -8.85 -22.11 -18.47
C TYR A 116 -7.72 -21.16 -18.07
N LEU A 117 -6.73 -21.70 -17.35
CA LEU A 117 -5.55 -20.98 -16.88
C LEU A 117 -4.27 -21.77 -17.18
N SER A 118 -3.31 -21.13 -17.82
CA SER A 118 -1.97 -21.66 -18.10
C SER A 118 -0.92 -20.63 -17.72
N PHE A 119 0.16 -21.06 -17.08
CA PHE A 119 1.27 -20.19 -16.70
C PHE A 119 2.59 -20.87 -17.06
N ASN A 120 3.50 -20.14 -17.69
CA ASN A 120 4.85 -20.60 -18.01
C ASN A 120 5.89 -19.82 -17.19
N ALA A 121 6.27 -20.40 -16.05
CA ALA A 121 7.18 -19.77 -15.08
C ALA A 121 8.56 -19.39 -15.66
N PHE A 122 9.04 -20.09 -16.70
CA PHE A 122 10.32 -19.77 -17.35
C PHE A 122 10.23 -18.58 -18.30
N LYS A 123 9.05 -18.34 -18.90
CA LYS A 123 8.83 -17.20 -19.81
C LYS A 123 8.28 -15.98 -19.08
N GLY A 124 7.53 -16.18 -17.99
CA GLY A 124 6.71 -15.13 -17.36
C GLY A 124 5.26 -15.11 -17.86
N ARG A 125 4.98 -15.79 -18.98
CA ARG A 125 3.71 -15.76 -19.70
C ARG A 125 2.58 -16.48 -18.95
N LEU A 126 1.59 -15.71 -18.53
CA LEU A 126 0.26 -16.14 -18.10
C LEU A 126 -0.70 -16.07 -19.29
N GLN A 127 -1.53 -17.10 -19.46
CA GLN A 127 -2.64 -17.10 -20.41
C GLN A 127 -3.91 -17.58 -19.71
N VAL A 128 -4.95 -16.75 -19.77
CA VAL A 128 -6.31 -17.05 -19.35
C VAL A 128 -7.16 -17.19 -20.62
N ALA A 129 -8.05 -18.18 -20.66
CA ALA A 129 -9.07 -18.29 -21.70
C ALA A 129 -10.47 -18.42 -21.08
N ASP A 130 -11.45 -17.89 -21.80
CA ASP A 130 -12.85 -17.77 -21.38
C ASP A 130 -12.98 -17.14 -19.97
N LEU A 131 -12.41 -15.93 -19.83
CA LEU A 131 -12.55 -15.08 -18.65
C LEU A 131 -13.91 -14.38 -18.69
N LYS A 132 -14.71 -14.48 -17.61
CA LYS A 132 -16.00 -13.82 -17.46
C LYS A 132 -16.08 -13.04 -16.15
N VAL A 133 -16.51 -11.79 -16.22
CA VAL A 133 -16.83 -10.93 -15.08
C VAL A 133 -18.34 -10.87 -14.95
N HIS A 134 -18.90 -11.34 -13.82
CA HIS A 134 -20.34 -11.32 -13.60
C HIS A 134 -20.91 -9.90 -13.47
N ASN A 135 -22.23 -9.77 -13.63
CA ASN A 135 -22.91 -8.52 -13.33
C ASN A 135 -23.05 -8.31 -11.81
N PRO A 136 -23.02 -7.06 -11.31
CA PRO A 136 -23.41 -6.77 -9.95
C PRO A 136 -24.92 -7.00 -9.75
N ALA A 137 -25.33 -7.12 -8.49
CA ALA A 137 -26.74 -7.33 -8.14
C ALA A 137 -27.64 -6.21 -8.71
N GLY A 138 -28.83 -6.58 -9.21
CA GLY A 138 -29.81 -5.66 -9.80
C GLY A 138 -29.81 -5.61 -11.34
N TYR A 139 -28.86 -6.25 -12.02
CA TYR A 139 -28.81 -6.37 -13.48
C TYR A 139 -29.19 -7.78 -13.95
N SER A 140 -29.56 -7.94 -15.23
CA SER A 140 -30.24 -9.15 -15.75
C SER A 140 -29.36 -10.09 -16.58
N GLY A 141 -28.23 -9.62 -17.09
CA GLY A 141 -27.30 -10.42 -17.88
C GLY A 141 -26.43 -11.33 -17.01
N GLU A 142 -26.03 -12.49 -17.54
CA GLU A 142 -25.11 -13.44 -16.88
C GLU A 142 -23.74 -12.78 -16.55
N TYR A 143 -23.14 -12.05 -17.49
CA TYR A 143 -21.84 -11.41 -17.38
C TYR A 143 -21.86 -9.97 -17.90
N MET A 144 -21.11 -9.08 -17.25
CA MET A 144 -20.83 -7.72 -17.73
C MET A 144 -19.74 -7.75 -18.82
N LEU A 145 -18.68 -8.53 -18.62
CA LEU A 145 -17.54 -8.57 -19.52
C LEU A 145 -17.07 -10.02 -19.74
N GLU A 146 -16.81 -10.36 -20.99
CA GLU A 146 -16.23 -11.65 -21.41
C GLU A 146 -14.98 -11.39 -22.25
N ALA A 147 -13.89 -12.13 -22.02
CA ALA A 147 -12.66 -12.07 -22.81
C ALA A 147 -12.18 -13.49 -23.15
N LYS A 148 -12.10 -13.80 -24.45
CA LYS A 148 -11.82 -15.17 -24.94
C LYS A 148 -10.39 -15.61 -24.71
N ASN A 149 -9.44 -14.70 -24.90
CA ASN A 149 -8.04 -14.90 -24.55
C ASN A 149 -7.52 -13.64 -23.87
N PHE A 150 -6.87 -13.81 -22.73
CA PHE A 150 -6.12 -12.79 -22.02
C PHE A 150 -4.70 -13.33 -21.85
N VAL A 151 -3.71 -12.60 -22.34
CA VAL A 151 -2.30 -12.95 -22.30
C VAL A 151 -1.54 -11.84 -21.60
N PHE A 152 -0.72 -12.22 -20.64
CA PHE A 152 0.06 -11.32 -19.81
C PHE A 152 1.47 -11.92 -19.73
N ASP A 153 2.45 -11.26 -20.35
CA ASP A 153 3.84 -11.72 -20.36
C ASP A 153 4.70 -10.82 -19.46
N LEU A 154 5.63 -11.43 -18.72
CA LEU A 154 6.48 -10.74 -17.75
C LEU A 154 7.94 -10.79 -18.22
N ASP A 155 8.65 -9.67 -18.15
CA ASP A 155 10.10 -9.71 -18.22
C ASP A 155 10.65 -10.34 -16.93
N MET A 156 10.81 -11.66 -16.96
CA MET A 156 11.41 -12.44 -15.88
C MET A 156 12.87 -12.07 -15.64
N ARG A 157 13.60 -11.57 -16.64
CA ARG A 157 15.00 -11.14 -16.47
C ARG A 157 15.09 -9.86 -15.65
N ARG A 158 14.24 -8.86 -15.95
CA ARG A 158 14.14 -7.63 -15.17
C ARG A 158 13.51 -7.88 -13.80
N THR A 159 12.47 -8.72 -13.73
CA THR A 159 11.78 -9.03 -12.48
C THR A 159 12.68 -9.79 -11.50
N LEU A 160 13.44 -10.79 -11.96
CA LEU A 160 14.42 -11.50 -11.12
C LEU A 160 15.67 -10.63 -10.85
N GLY A 161 16.16 -9.88 -11.84
CA GLY A 161 17.31 -8.99 -11.69
C GLY A 161 17.07 -7.83 -10.71
N SER A 162 15.83 -7.35 -10.58
CA SER A 162 15.43 -6.36 -9.59
C SER A 162 15.17 -6.94 -8.19
N LEU A 163 15.21 -8.27 -8.05
CA LEU A 163 14.71 -9.03 -6.88
C LEU A 163 13.23 -8.78 -6.58
N GLY A 164 12.40 -8.63 -7.62
CA GLY A 164 10.95 -8.40 -7.50
C GLY A 164 10.57 -7.01 -7.00
N ARG A 165 11.47 -6.02 -7.10
CA ARG A 165 11.24 -4.59 -6.80
C ARG A 165 10.61 -3.85 -7.98
N GLU A 166 11.03 -4.23 -9.19
CA GLU A 166 10.41 -3.83 -10.45
C GLU A 166 9.79 -5.06 -11.08
N VAL A 167 8.51 -4.96 -11.46
CA VAL A 167 7.79 -5.97 -12.23
C VAL A 167 7.44 -5.33 -13.56
N GLU A 168 8.00 -5.81 -14.66
CA GLU A 168 7.66 -5.33 -15.99
C GLU A 168 6.82 -6.36 -16.73
N VAL A 169 5.60 -5.95 -17.08
CA VAL A 169 4.70 -6.66 -17.98
C VAL A 169 5.09 -6.24 -19.39
N SER A 170 5.69 -7.16 -20.14
CA SER A 170 6.26 -6.89 -21.46
C SER A 170 5.23 -6.99 -22.60
N GLU A 171 4.11 -7.69 -22.39
CA GLU A 171 2.97 -7.79 -23.31
C GLU A 171 1.68 -7.95 -22.49
N LEU A 172 0.63 -7.18 -22.79
CA LEU A 172 -0.74 -7.44 -22.32
C LEU A 172 -1.71 -7.47 -23.50
N THR A 173 -1.99 -8.66 -24.01
CA THR A 173 -2.88 -8.87 -25.16
C THR A 173 -4.20 -9.49 -24.71
N VAL A 174 -5.31 -8.77 -24.90
CA VAL A 174 -6.66 -9.22 -24.57
C VAL A 174 -7.51 -9.27 -25.84
N GLN A 175 -8.03 -10.44 -26.21
CA GLN A 175 -8.70 -10.67 -27.49
C GLN A 175 -10.15 -11.13 -27.35
N GLY A 176 -11.02 -10.58 -28.21
CA GLY A 176 -12.42 -10.96 -28.29
C GLY A 176 -13.23 -10.46 -27.09
N ILE A 177 -12.91 -9.25 -26.62
CA ILE A 177 -13.59 -8.60 -25.49
C ILE A 177 -15.05 -8.34 -25.88
N THR A 178 -15.99 -8.82 -25.07
CA THR A 178 -17.41 -8.53 -25.21
C THR A 178 -17.91 -7.86 -23.93
N ALA A 179 -18.24 -6.57 -24.02
CA ALA A 179 -18.83 -5.80 -22.92
C ALA A 179 -20.34 -5.70 -23.11
N ASN A 180 -21.11 -6.28 -22.19
CA ASN A 180 -22.57 -6.17 -22.12
C ASN A 180 -22.92 -5.02 -21.16
N LEU A 181 -23.43 -3.90 -21.68
CA LEU A 181 -23.90 -2.78 -20.88
C LEU A 181 -25.40 -2.92 -20.63
N GLU A 182 -25.78 -2.95 -19.36
CA GLU A 182 -27.17 -2.92 -18.90
C GLU A 182 -27.39 -1.71 -17.98
N PHE A 183 -28.55 -1.08 -18.10
CA PHE A 183 -28.96 0.08 -17.32
C PHE A 183 -30.12 -0.32 -16.38
N ALA A 184 -30.12 0.21 -15.15
CA ALA A 184 -31.13 -0.15 -14.15
C ALA A 184 -32.55 0.38 -14.46
N GLY A 185 -32.72 1.24 -15.47
CA GLY A 185 -33.99 1.84 -15.88
C GLY A 185 -34.33 1.64 -17.36
N LEU A 186 -35.52 2.10 -17.76
CA LEU A 186 -36.05 1.92 -19.13
C LEU A 186 -35.30 2.73 -20.20
N VAL A 187 -34.84 3.94 -19.84
CA VAL A 187 -34.15 4.90 -20.73
C VAL A 187 -33.00 5.60 -20.00
N TYR A 188 -33.19 5.93 -18.73
CA TYR A 188 -32.18 6.55 -17.86
C TYR A 188 -31.93 5.70 -16.62
N GLY A 189 -30.69 5.69 -16.12
CA GLY A 189 -30.31 4.99 -14.90
C GLY A 189 -28.80 4.75 -14.80
N LYS A 190 -28.35 4.24 -13.65
CA LYS A 190 -26.97 3.77 -13.44
C LYS A 190 -26.72 2.48 -14.24
N SER A 191 -25.53 2.33 -14.83
CA SER A 191 -25.16 1.12 -15.57
C SER A 191 -24.41 0.12 -14.66
N ASN A 192 -24.41 -1.14 -15.07
CA ASN A 192 -23.58 -2.18 -14.45
C ASN A 192 -22.10 -1.77 -14.38
N VAL A 193 -21.57 -1.22 -15.49
CA VAL A 193 -20.23 -0.66 -15.58
C VAL A 193 -20.01 0.48 -14.58
N SER A 194 -20.90 1.47 -14.50
CA SER A 194 -20.71 2.57 -13.55
C SER A 194 -20.92 2.15 -12.09
N THR A 195 -21.66 1.05 -11.85
CA THR A 195 -21.74 0.41 -10.53
C THR A 195 -20.41 -0.21 -10.12
N ILE A 196 -19.73 -0.94 -11.00
CA ILE A 196 -18.40 -1.49 -10.70
C ILE A 196 -17.33 -0.39 -10.62
N LEU A 197 -17.33 0.61 -11.51
CA LEU A 197 -16.37 1.73 -11.42
C LEU A 197 -16.56 2.56 -10.14
N GLU A 198 -17.80 2.73 -9.67
CA GLU A 198 -18.07 3.36 -8.37
C GLU A 198 -17.71 2.43 -7.20
N HIS A 199 -17.92 1.11 -7.32
CA HIS A 199 -17.45 0.14 -6.33
C HIS A 199 -15.92 0.15 -6.21
N ILE A 200 -15.16 0.13 -7.31
CA ILE A 200 -13.70 0.26 -7.32
C ILE A 200 -13.29 1.59 -6.65
N LYS A 201 -13.89 2.72 -7.04
CA LYS A 201 -13.60 4.03 -6.42
C LYS A 201 -13.93 4.06 -4.93
N ASN A 202 -15.02 3.43 -4.51
CA ASN A 202 -15.43 3.37 -3.11
C ASN A 202 -14.59 2.35 -2.31
N ALA A 203 -14.15 1.25 -2.91
CA ALA A 203 -13.18 0.32 -2.34
C ALA A 203 -11.81 0.99 -2.20
N THR A 204 -11.39 1.84 -3.15
CA THR A 204 -10.19 2.68 -3.02
C THR A 204 -10.34 3.71 -1.90
N LYS A 205 -11.52 4.35 -1.74
CA LYS A 205 -11.78 5.31 -0.64
C LYS A 205 -11.95 4.67 0.73
N GLN A 206 -12.63 3.53 0.83
CA GLN A 206 -12.72 2.72 2.05
C GLN A 206 -11.38 2.03 2.36
N LYS A 207 -10.54 1.79 1.36
CA LYS A 207 -9.13 1.55 1.58
C LYS A 207 -8.46 2.81 2.13
N GLN A 208 -8.59 4.00 1.55
CA GLN A 208 -8.03 5.24 2.14
C GLN A 208 -8.48 5.53 3.59
N GLY A 209 -9.60 4.93 4.03
CA GLY A 209 -10.00 4.86 5.43
C GLY A 209 -11.09 5.86 5.80
N ASP A 210 -11.90 5.47 6.78
CA ASP A 210 -12.69 6.43 7.56
C ASP A 210 -11.77 7.27 8.46
N ILE A 211 -10.68 6.67 8.96
CA ILE A 211 -9.62 7.39 9.67
C ILE A 211 -8.78 8.18 8.65
N GLN A 212 -8.72 9.50 8.82
CA GLN A 212 -8.06 10.45 7.93
C GLN A 212 -7.10 11.36 8.71
N PRO A 213 -6.01 11.85 8.09
CA PRO A 213 -5.14 12.84 8.71
C PRO A 213 -5.90 14.15 8.96
N VAL A 214 -5.76 14.67 10.17
CA VAL A 214 -6.11 16.06 10.53
C VAL A 214 -4.82 16.86 10.45
N TYR A 215 -4.84 17.90 9.62
CA TYR A 215 -3.70 18.76 9.36
C TYR A 215 -3.75 20.01 10.22
N ASN A 216 -2.57 20.48 10.61
CA ASN A 216 -2.37 21.88 10.94
C ASN A 216 -2.23 22.63 9.60
N PHE A 217 -3.08 23.64 9.43
CA PHE A 217 -2.91 24.69 8.45
C PHE A 217 -2.51 25.99 9.16
N TRP A 218 -1.85 26.90 8.43
CA TRP A 218 -1.47 28.23 8.92
C TRP A 218 -2.04 29.29 8.00
N HIS A 219 -2.77 30.27 8.54
CA HIS A 219 -3.33 31.36 7.76
C HIS A 219 -2.52 32.66 7.98
N GLU A 220 -1.72 33.05 7.00
CA GLU A 220 -0.79 34.21 7.10
C GLU A 220 -1.53 35.54 7.34
N GLY A 221 -2.79 35.66 6.91
CA GLY A 221 -3.56 36.90 6.99
C GLY A 221 -4.08 37.27 8.39
N ASN A 222 -4.07 36.34 9.35
CA ASN A 222 -4.41 36.60 10.76
C ASN A 222 -3.34 36.08 11.73
N GLY A 223 -2.50 35.12 11.31
CA GLY A 223 -1.42 34.55 12.12
C GLY A 223 -1.91 33.46 13.05
N GLU A 224 -2.69 32.52 12.51
CA GLU A 224 -3.43 31.50 13.26
C GLU A 224 -3.23 30.09 12.69
N HIS A 225 -3.16 29.09 13.57
CA HIS A 225 -3.23 27.67 13.26
C HIS A 225 -4.65 27.07 13.35
N THR A 226 -5.11 26.45 12.25
CA THR A 226 -6.39 25.74 12.18
C THR A 226 -6.18 24.22 12.01
N PHE A 227 -7.12 23.39 12.51
CA PHE A 227 -6.94 21.94 12.65
C PHE A 227 -8.12 21.15 12.03
N HIS A 228 -8.02 20.81 10.74
CA HIS A 228 -9.08 20.06 10.04
C HIS A 228 -8.54 19.12 8.95
N ARG A 229 -9.45 18.45 8.24
CA ARG A 229 -9.14 17.58 7.09
C ARG A 229 -9.12 18.40 5.79
N GLU A 230 -8.49 17.89 4.74
CA GLU A 230 -8.44 18.55 3.42
C GLU A 230 -9.86 18.82 2.84
N PRO A 231 -10.04 19.92 2.09
CA PRO A 231 -9.05 20.91 1.67
C PRO A 231 -8.79 22.01 2.73
N ALA A 232 -7.69 22.76 2.54
CA ALA A 232 -7.42 24.03 3.21
C ALA A 232 -8.54 25.06 2.97
N TRP A 233 -8.76 25.98 3.90
CA TRP A 233 -9.62 27.15 3.74
C TRP A 233 -8.93 28.24 2.90
N PRO A 234 -9.66 29.25 2.36
CA PRO A 234 -9.07 30.29 1.53
C PRO A 234 -8.08 31.17 2.30
N GLY A 235 -6.79 31.08 1.97
CA GLY A 235 -5.69 31.84 2.61
C GLY A 235 -4.75 31.01 3.48
N GLU A 236 -5.04 29.72 3.65
CA GLU A 236 -4.23 28.79 4.45
C GLU A 236 -3.11 28.08 3.68
N GLU A 237 -2.03 27.77 4.39
CA GLU A 237 -0.92 26.92 3.96
C GLU A 237 -0.85 25.65 4.81
N GLN A 238 -0.89 24.47 4.18
CA GLN A 238 -0.87 23.17 4.85
C GLN A 238 0.52 22.85 5.42
N LYS A 239 0.66 22.84 6.76
CA LYS A 239 1.94 22.57 7.45
C LYS A 239 2.16 21.08 7.72
N GLY A 240 1.09 20.30 7.92
CA GLY A 240 1.15 18.83 7.92
C GLY A 240 0.28 18.14 8.98
N ALA A 241 0.16 16.82 8.86
CA ALA A 241 -0.77 16.01 9.65
C ALA A 241 -0.32 15.88 11.12
N GLN A 242 -1.12 16.39 12.06
CA GLN A 242 -0.80 16.32 13.49
C GLN A 242 -1.22 14.98 14.11
N PHE A 243 -2.39 14.49 13.72
CA PHE A 243 -2.97 13.23 14.19
C PHE A 243 -3.94 12.66 13.15
N TYR A 244 -4.42 11.44 13.39
CA TYR A 244 -5.40 10.76 12.55
C TYR A 244 -6.69 10.54 13.36
N ALA A 245 -7.82 10.95 12.78
CA ALA A 245 -9.14 10.92 13.40
C ALA A 245 -10.20 10.42 12.41
N HIS A 246 -11.37 10.01 12.90
CA HIS A 246 -12.43 9.49 12.05
C HIS A 246 -13.12 10.63 11.26
N ALA A 247 -13.40 10.39 9.99
CA ALA A 247 -14.05 11.34 9.08
C ALA A 247 -15.58 11.30 9.18
N THR A 248 -16.12 10.17 9.63
CA THR A 248 -17.53 9.95 9.96
C THR A 248 -17.66 9.40 11.38
N GLN A 249 -18.88 9.36 11.95
CA GLN A 249 -19.04 8.92 13.33
C GLN A 249 -18.83 7.41 13.50
N ALA A 250 -17.80 7.04 14.25
CA ALA A 250 -17.47 5.66 14.61
C ALA A 250 -17.88 5.31 16.06
N PRO A 251 -18.07 4.02 16.41
CA PRO A 251 -18.39 3.61 17.78
C PRO A 251 -17.37 4.09 18.80
N GLY A 252 -17.82 4.79 19.84
CA GLY A 252 -16.96 5.39 20.86
C GLY A 252 -16.33 6.73 20.49
N THR A 253 -16.70 7.33 19.34
CA THR A 253 -16.22 8.66 18.94
C THR A 253 -17.30 9.74 19.03
N GLU A 254 -16.86 10.94 19.38
CA GLU A 254 -17.66 12.16 19.44
C GLU A 254 -17.18 13.20 18.41
N PRO A 255 -18.08 14.05 17.89
CA PRO A 255 -17.73 15.11 16.96
C PRO A 255 -16.89 16.19 17.64
N VAL A 256 -15.78 16.57 16.99
CA VAL A 256 -14.99 17.75 17.33
C VAL A 256 -15.40 18.89 16.40
N TYR A 257 -15.79 20.01 17.00
CA TYR A 257 -16.23 21.22 16.32
C TYR A 257 -15.15 22.29 16.37
N ASP A 258 -15.12 23.19 15.39
CA ASP A 258 -14.44 24.48 15.55
C ASP A 258 -15.30 25.47 16.36
N PHE A 259 -14.65 26.35 17.10
CA PHE A 259 -15.27 27.41 17.90
C PHE A 259 -14.52 28.72 17.67
N TRP A 260 -15.14 29.67 16.97
CA TRP A 260 -14.52 30.97 16.68
C TRP A 260 -14.65 31.92 17.89
N HIS A 261 -13.54 32.18 18.60
CA HIS A 261 -13.53 33.08 19.76
C HIS A 261 -13.32 34.55 19.33
N SER A 262 -14.43 35.27 19.17
CA SER A 262 -14.47 36.60 18.52
C SER A 262 -13.58 37.71 19.12
N TRP A 263 -13.16 37.60 20.39
CA TRP A 263 -12.24 38.54 21.03
C TRP A 263 -10.76 38.32 20.64
N TYR A 264 -10.27 37.09 20.75
CA TYR A 264 -8.90 36.69 20.41
C TYR A 264 -8.70 36.56 18.89
N ARG A 265 -9.78 36.21 18.17
CA ARG A 265 -9.82 35.96 16.71
C ARG A 265 -9.08 34.70 16.30
N GLU A 266 -9.37 33.62 17.01
CA GLU A 266 -8.85 32.27 16.78
C GLU A 266 -9.99 31.23 16.78
N HIS A 267 -9.78 30.09 16.13
CA HIS A 267 -10.58 28.89 16.22
C HIS A 267 -9.97 27.92 17.26
N THR A 268 -10.72 27.60 18.33
CA THR A 268 -10.41 26.44 19.19
C THR A 268 -11.19 25.21 18.71
N PHE A 269 -10.69 24.00 18.97
CA PHE A 269 -11.33 22.76 18.50
C PHE A 269 -11.61 21.83 19.69
N ARG A 270 -12.90 21.64 20.02
CA ARG A 270 -13.35 20.85 21.19
C ARG A 270 -14.62 20.02 20.93
N MET A 271 -14.86 19.05 21.81
CA MET A 271 -16.09 18.25 21.85
C MET A 271 -17.21 18.98 22.61
N GLY A 272 -18.43 18.44 22.55
CA GLY A 272 -19.58 18.96 23.30
C GLY A 272 -20.17 20.25 22.72
N ASP A 273 -20.89 20.99 23.56
CA ASP A 273 -21.45 22.32 23.25
C ASP A 273 -20.62 23.44 23.87
N GLY A 274 -20.61 24.60 23.21
CA GLY A 274 -19.87 25.77 23.68
C GLY A 274 -20.44 26.33 24.97
N GLU A 275 -19.60 26.94 25.78
CA GLU A 275 -19.99 27.46 27.09
C GLU A 275 -21.08 28.56 26.94
N PRO A 276 -22.25 28.45 27.63
CA PRO A 276 -23.42 29.32 27.38
C PRO A 276 -23.27 30.84 27.57
N CYS A 277 -22.10 31.31 28.01
CA CYS A 277 -21.76 32.73 28.17
C CYS A 277 -20.40 33.12 27.54
N SER A 278 -19.79 32.23 26.73
CA SER A 278 -18.53 32.50 26.03
C SER A 278 -18.74 33.46 24.84
N MET A 279 -17.67 34.09 24.35
CA MET A 279 -17.67 34.89 23.10
C MET A 279 -17.40 34.05 21.85
N GLU A 280 -17.67 32.74 21.95
CA GLU A 280 -17.41 31.72 20.93
C GLU A 280 -18.64 31.45 20.07
N TRP A 281 -18.38 31.08 18.81
CA TRP A 281 -19.40 30.67 17.87
C TRP A 281 -19.09 29.24 17.40
N LYS A 282 -19.94 28.28 17.81
CA LYS A 282 -19.82 26.87 17.44
C LYS A 282 -20.02 26.70 15.92
N GLY A 283 -18.99 26.22 15.24
CA GLY A 283 -18.96 25.99 13.81
C GLY A 283 -19.37 24.56 13.41
N ASN A 284 -18.61 23.97 12.50
CA ASN A 284 -18.91 22.68 11.88
C ASN A 284 -18.15 21.53 12.54
N VAL A 285 -18.62 20.29 12.33
CA VAL A 285 -17.84 19.08 12.69
C VAL A 285 -16.73 18.89 11.67
N HIS A 286 -15.48 18.89 12.12
CA HIS A 286 -14.32 18.65 11.23
C HIS A 286 -13.92 17.19 11.21
N PHE A 287 -13.94 16.53 12.37
CA PHE A 287 -13.59 15.12 12.54
C PHE A 287 -14.26 14.55 13.80
N TYR A 288 -14.15 13.23 13.99
CA TYR A 288 -14.62 12.49 15.15
C TYR A 288 -13.42 11.85 15.86
N ALA A 289 -13.33 12.05 17.16
CA ALA A 289 -12.24 11.53 18.01
C ALA A 289 -12.80 10.86 19.27
N PHE A 290 -11.97 10.22 20.08
CA PHE A 290 -12.44 9.52 21.28
C PHE A 290 -12.37 10.46 22.50
N PRO A 291 -13.44 10.59 23.31
CA PRO A 291 -13.40 11.39 24.54
C PRO A 291 -12.56 10.72 25.64
N GLU A 292 -12.45 9.39 25.62
CA GLU A 292 -11.65 8.58 26.53
C GLU A 292 -10.56 7.80 25.78
N GLN A 293 -9.55 7.27 26.47
CA GLN A 293 -8.44 6.57 25.82
C GLN A 293 -8.90 5.23 25.21
N ALA A 294 -8.83 5.12 23.88
CA ALA A 294 -9.11 3.91 23.12
C ALA A 294 -7.82 3.18 22.69
N ALA A 295 -7.96 1.93 22.23
CA ALA A 295 -6.84 1.11 21.79
C ALA A 295 -6.04 1.79 20.64
N ASN A 296 -4.73 1.90 20.82
CA ASN A 296 -3.78 2.59 19.92
C ASN A 296 -3.99 4.11 19.77
N THR A 297 -4.76 4.75 20.65
CA THR A 297 -4.88 6.21 20.70
C THR A 297 -4.00 6.83 21.78
N GLU A 298 -3.58 8.06 21.54
CA GLU A 298 -2.81 8.91 22.46
C GLU A 298 -3.58 10.21 22.74
N PRO A 299 -3.38 10.83 23.91
CA PRO A 299 -4.02 12.11 24.25
C PRO A 299 -3.48 13.25 23.37
N VAL A 300 -4.39 13.97 22.72
CA VAL A 300 -4.11 15.25 22.05
C VAL A 300 -4.34 16.36 23.06
N TYR A 301 -3.30 17.17 23.26
CA TYR A 301 -3.30 18.30 24.17
C TYR A 301 -3.55 19.58 23.39
N GLU A 302 -4.26 20.51 24.00
CA GLU A 302 -4.17 21.92 23.66
C GLU A 302 -2.91 22.50 24.31
N PHE A 303 -2.19 23.33 23.56
CA PHE A 303 -1.09 24.14 24.08
C PHE A 303 -1.39 25.61 23.85
N TRP A 304 -0.75 26.49 24.62
CA TRP A 304 -0.80 27.93 24.45
C TRP A 304 0.57 28.45 24.00
N HIS A 305 0.68 28.93 22.77
CA HIS A 305 1.95 29.44 22.24
C HIS A 305 2.15 30.92 22.63
N VAL A 306 2.98 31.16 23.66
CA VAL A 306 3.10 32.45 24.36
C VAL A 306 3.57 33.60 23.45
N GLY A 307 4.28 33.28 22.36
CA GLY A 307 4.75 34.28 21.39
C GLY A 307 3.63 34.83 20.49
N ASN A 308 2.89 33.93 19.85
CA ASN A 308 1.85 34.28 18.86
C ASN A 308 0.52 34.61 19.55
N LYS A 309 0.27 34.02 20.74
CA LYS A 309 -0.97 34.09 21.52
C LYS A 309 -2.14 33.39 20.82
N GLU A 310 -1.90 32.14 20.46
CA GLU A 310 -2.86 31.23 19.83
C GLU A 310 -2.84 29.88 20.55
N HIS A 311 -3.93 29.14 20.40
CA HIS A 311 -4.01 27.73 20.79
C HIS A 311 -3.55 26.78 19.68
N THR A 312 -2.73 25.78 20.02
CA THR A 312 -2.27 24.71 19.10
C THR A 312 -2.69 23.32 19.61
N LEU A 313 -2.83 22.34 18.71
CA LEU A 313 -3.33 20.99 19.01
C LEU A 313 -2.42 19.90 18.42
N HIS A 314 -1.75 19.15 19.31
CA HIS A 314 -0.94 17.98 18.94
C HIS A 314 -0.69 17.06 20.15
N PHE A 315 0.13 16.02 19.96
CA PHE A 315 0.64 15.22 21.07
C PHE A 315 1.88 15.88 21.69
N LEU A 316 2.23 15.47 22.91
CA LEU A 316 3.53 15.80 23.51
C LEU A 316 4.73 15.34 22.63
N PRO A 317 5.87 16.06 22.69
CA PRO A 317 6.14 17.24 23.53
C PRO A 317 5.54 18.54 22.98
N ALA A 318 5.52 19.58 23.82
CA ALA A 318 5.30 20.97 23.41
C ALA A 318 6.40 21.44 22.45
N TRP A 319 6.10 22.42 21.59
CA TRP A 319 7.07 23.15 20.78
C TRP A 319 7.73 24.28 21.58
N ASP A 320 8.73 24.95 20.99
CA ASP A 320 9.41 26.07 21.62
C ASP A 320 8.42 27.21 21.95
N ARG A 321 8.35 27.60 23.23
CA ARG A 321 7.47 28.66 23.78
C ARG A 321 5.98 28.30 23.89
N GLU A 322 5.65 27.03 23.84
CA GLU A 322 4.32 26.52 24.21
C GLU A 322 4.23 26.13 25.68
N GLU A 323 3.10 26.45 26.31
CA GLU A 323 2.70 25.95 27.63
C GLU A 323 1.66 24.84 27.47
N VAL A 324 1.83 23.73 28.20
CA VAL A 324 0.95 22.53 28.08
C VAL A 324 -0.38 22.78 28.79
N GLY A 325 -1.48 22.72 28.03
CA GLY A 325 -2.84 22.78 28.54
C GLY A 325 -3.44 21.40 28.82
N GLU A 326 -4.76 21.29 28.66
CA GLU A 326 -5.52 20.06 28.94
C GLU A 326 -5.60 19.11 27.73
N VAL A 327 -5.90 17.83 28.01
CA VAL A 327 -6.26 16.84 26.98
C VAL A 327 -7.67 17.14 26.48
N LYS A 328 -7.82 17.42 25.19
CA LYS A 328 -9.14 17.70 24.59
C LYS A 328 -9.85 16.44 24.10
N PHE A 329 -9.08 15.47 23.61
CA PHE A 329 -9.56 14.17 23.09
C PHE A 329 -8.38 13.21 22.87
N TYR A 330 -8.69 11.97 22.53
CA TYR A 330 -7.73 10.95 22.13
C TYR A 330 -7.85 10.65 20.63
N ALA A 331 -6.71 10.61 19.94
CA ALA A 331 -6.61 10.37 18.50
C ALA A 331 -5.47 9.38 18.20
N TYR A 332 -5.42 8.86 16.97
CA TYR A 332 -4.33 7.97 16.57
C TYR A 332 -3.12 8.80 16.12
N ARG A 333 -1.92 8.56 16.69
CA ARG A 333 -0.67 9.24 16.25
C ARG A 333 -0.27 8.85 14.82
N ARG A 334 -0.69 7.68 14.35
CA ARG A 334 -0.51 7.15 12.99
C ARG A 334 -1.82 6.48 12.56
N ASP A 335 -2.12 6.43 11.27
CA ASP A 335 -3.28 5.66 10.79
C ASP A 335 -3.17 4.18 11.20
N PRO A 336 -4.08 3.66 12.06
CA PRO A 336 -4.04 2.28 12.54
C PRO A 336 -4.51 1.29 11.47
N THR A 337 -5.02 1.77 10.32
CA THR A 337 -5.38 0.90 9.19
C THR A 337 -4.19 0.63 8.25
N SER A 338 -3.17 1.49 8.26
CA SER A 338 -2.02 1.49 7.32
C SER A 338 -2.43 1.63 5.85
N LYS A 339 -3.45 2.45 5.59
CA LYS A 339 -4.04 2.66 4.26
C LYS A 339 -4.30 4.13 3.91
N ALA A 340 -4.43 5.00 4.90
CA ALA A 340 -4.37 6.44 4.68
C ALA A 340 -3.05 6.76 3.95
N LYS A 341 -3.10 7.71 3.02
CA LYS A 341 -1.92 8.11 2.25
C LYS A 341 -1.01 8.90 3.19
N GLU A 342 0.03 8.25 3.73
CA GLU A 342 0.97 8.82 4.72
C GLU A 342 1.55 10.17 4.25
N THR A 343 0.97 11.28 4.73
CA THR A 343 1.28 12.64 4.25
C THR A 343 2.41 13.29 5.05
N GLU A 344 3.64 12.89 4.73
CA GLU A 344 4.93 13.52 5.08
C GLU A 344 5.22 13.81 6.57
N PHE A 345 4.33 13.44 7.48
CA PHE A 345 4.49 13.58 8.94
C PHE A 345 4.91 12.29 9.66
N GLU A 346 4.74 11.13 9.01
CA GLU A 346 5.73 10.05 9.15
C GLU A 346 7.13 10.66 8.98
N ALA A 347 8.12 10.16 9.72
CA ALA A 347 9.47 10.62 9.55
C ALA A 347 9.97 10.13 8.17
N ALA A 348 9.82 10.96 7.15
CA ALA A 348 10.06 10.56 5.77
C ALA A 348 11.47 9.96 5.63
N LEU A 349 11.54 8.68 5.25
CA LEU A 349 12.81 7.98 5.16
C LEU A 349 13.52 8.40 3.86
N LYS A 350 14.28 9.50 3.92
CA LYS A 350 14.92 10.12 2.77
C LYS A 350 16.33 9.54 2.55
N PRO A 351 16.81 9.50 1.29
CA PRO A 351 18.18 9.08 1.00
C PRO A 351 19.17 10.12 1.54
N VAL A 352 20.10 9.65 2.38
CA VAL A 352 21.29 10.40 2.77
C VAL A 352 22.34 10.20 1.67
N TYR A 353 22.80 11.31 1.09
CA TYR A 353 23.84 11.31 0.07
C TYR A 353 25.18 11.67 0.69
N ASP A 354 26.26 11.14 0.12
CA ASP A 354 27.56 11.80 0.28
C ASP A 354 27.63 13.03 -0.64
N PHE A 355 28.29 14.08 -0.17
CA PHE A 355 28.57 15.31 -0.89
C PHE A 355 30.05 15.66 -0.71
N TRP A 356 30.82 15.73 -1.81
CA TRP A 356 32.22 16.14 -1.76
C TRP A 356 32.34 17.67 -1.77
N HIS A 357 32.89 18.26 -0.71
CA HIS A 357 33.11 19.70 -0.61
C HIS A 357 34.56 20.08 -0.97
N SER A 358 34.78 20.50 -2.22
CA SER A 358 36.13 20.72 -2.77
C SER A 358 36.94 21.80 -2.06
N GLY A 359 36.29 22.80 -1.45
CA GLY A 359 36.95 23.85 -0.66
C GLY A 359 37.34 23.44 0.76
N GLN A 360 37.02 22.21 1.20
CA GLN A 360 37.37 21.65 2.51
C GLN A 360 38.17 20.35 2.38
N GLY A 361 38.08 19.66 1.24
CA GLY A 361 38.74 18.37 1.04
C GLY A 361 38.15 17.27 1.92
N GLN A 362 36.83 17.26 2.07
CA GLN A 362 36.10 16.26 2.85
C GLN A 362 34.75 15.91 2.21
N HIS A 363 34.25 14.71 2.47
CA HIS A 363 32.86 14.34 2.30
C HIS A 363 31.98 14.87 3.44
N GLN A 364 30.71 15.15 3.13
CA GLN A 364 29.64 15.45 4.10
C GLN A 364 28.42 14.58 3.78
N PHE A 365 27.61 14.25 4.80
CA PHE A 365 26.51 13.29 4.67
C PHE A 365 25.19 13.91 5.11
N HIS A 366 24.25 14.18 4.19
CA HIS A 366 22.95 14.77 4.51
C HIS A 366 21.87 14.48 3.46
N PHE A 367 20.66 14.98 3.68
CA PHE A 367 19.60 15.03 2.69
C PHE A 367 19.85 16.11 1.62
N LEU A 368 19.05 16.13 0.57
CA LEU A 368 19.05 17.24 -0.41
C LEU A 368 18.43 18.52 0.19
N PRO A 369 18.83 19.72 -0.27
CA PRO A 369 19.78 20.00 -1.34
C PRO A 369 21.26 19.84 -0.94
N ALA A 370 22.16 19.98 -1.92
CA ALA A 370 23.59 20.21 -1.65
C ALA A 370 23.80 21.61 -1.05
N TRP A 371 24.79 21.78 -0.19
CA TRP A 371 25.23 23.09 0.28
C TRP A 371 26.23 23.74 -0.71
N GLY A 372 26.53 25.02 -0.49
CA GLY A 372 27.37 25.81 -1.40
C GLY A 372 28.81 25.31 -1.45
N GLY A 373 29.28 24.88 -2.63
CA GLY A 373 30.64 24.33 -2.84
C GLY A 373 30.71 22.82 -3.00
N GLU A 374 29.57 22.11 -2.87
CA GLU A 374 29.51 20.66 -2.91
C GLU A 374 29.26 20.05 -4.28
N ARG A 375 29.71 18.80 -4.43
CA ARG A 375 29.31 17.90 -5.51
C ARG A 375 28.60 16.68 -4.94
N LYS A 376 27.33 16.51 -5.31
CA LYS A 376 26.50 15.36 -4.93
C LYS A 376 27.10 14.04 -5.44
N GLY A 377 27.40 13.14 -4.52
CA GLY A 377 27.79 11.76 -4.77
C GLY A 377 26.60 10.81 -4.82
N LYS A 378 26.74 9.62 -4.22
CA LYS A 378 25.71 8.57 -4.24
C LYS A 378 24.87 8.60 -2.96
N ALA A 379 23.66 8.07 -3.02
CA ALA A 379 22.90 7.75 -1.81
C ALA A 379 23.57 6.57 -1.11
N GLN A 380 24.03 6.76 0.12
CA GLN A 380 24.78 5.76 0.87
C GLN A 380 23.85 4.86 1.70
N PHE A 381 22.84 5.48 2.32
CA PHE A 381 21.77 4.84 3.08
C PHE A 381 20.53 5.74 3.10
N TYR A 382 19.47 5.28 3.76
CA TYR A 382 18.21 5.98 3.95
C TYR A 382 17.95 6.14 5.45
N ALA A 383 17.65 7.36 5.88
CA ALA A 383 17.47 7.74 7.28
C ALA A 383 16.21 8.61 7.46
N PHE A 384 15.72 8.70 8.69
CA PHE A 384 14.47 9.39 9.02
C PHE A 384 14.69 10.91 9.13
N THR A 385 13.74 11.74 8.66
CA THR A 385 13.79 13.22 8.78
C THR A 385 13.22 13.79 10.08
N LYS A 386 12.72 12.92 10.97
CA LYS A 386 12.20 13.23 12.31
C LYS A 386 12.50 12.02 13.21
N GLN A 387 12.39 12.15 14.52
CA GLN A 387 12.56 11.00 15.42
C GLN A 387 11.40 10.00 15.29
N VAL A 388 11.71 8.70 15.28
CA VAL A 388 10.76 7.61 15.46
C VAL A 388 11.17 6.70 16.63
N PRO A 389 10.27 5.89 17.21
CA PRO A 389 10.61 5.01 18.33
C PRO A 389 11.82 4.11 18.02
N GLY A 390 12.79 4.07 18.93
CA GLY A 390 14.05 3.34 18.78
C GLY A 390 15.13 4.04 17.95
N THR A 391 14.93 5.30 17.52
CA THR A 391 15.94 6.08 16.78
C THR A 391 16.51 7.24 17.58
N GLU A 392 17.78 7.55 17.30
CA GLU A 392 18.54 8.66 17.86
C GLU A 392 19.04 9.58 16.72
N PRO A 393 19.19 10.89 16.97
CA PRO A 393 19.73 11.84 16.01
C PRO A 393 21.25 11.70 15.82
N VAL A 394 21.69 11.61 14.57
CA VAL A 394 23.07 11.89 14.16
C VAL A 394 23.22 13.40 14.01
N TYR A 395 24.28 13.95 14.61
CA TYR A 395 24.58 15.37 14.55
C TYR A 395 25.75 15.65 13.61
N ASP A 396 25.81 16.87 13.06
CA ASP A 396 27.08 17.43 12.60
C ASP A 396 27.85 18.09 13.74
N PHE A 397 29.14 17.79 13.78
CA PHE A 397 30.12 18.34 14.69
C PHE A 397 31.23 19.03 13.89
N TYR A 398 31.84 20.07 14.46
CA TYR A 398 32.88 20.85 13.79
C TYR A 398 34.14 20.97 14.66
N ILE A 399 35.29 20.66 14.06
CA ILE A 399 36.60 20.76 14.71
C ILE A 399 37.28 22.02 14.19
N GLN A 400 37.09 23.14 14.89
CA GLN A 400 37.58 24.47 14.48
C GLN A 400 39.08 24.48 14.17
N ALA A 401 39.90 23.79 14.98
CA ALA A 401 41.35 23.70 14.82
C ALA A 401 41.80 22.93 13.55
N LYS A 402 40.89 22.20 12.89
CA LYS A 402 41.15 21.43 11.66
C LYS A 402 40.36 21.92 10.45
N ASN A 403 39.39 22.82 10.62
CA ASN A 403 38.40 23.18 9.60
C ASN A 403 37.70 21.95 8.97
N LYS A 404 37.36 20.96 9.81
CA LYS A 404 36.74 19.69 9.39
C LYS A 404 35.46 19.40 10.17
N LYS A 405 34.57 18.62 9.55
CA LYS A 405 33.35 18.10 10.19
C LYS A 405 33.50 16.63 10.57
N THR A 406 32.71 16.22 11.55
CA THR A 406 32.52 14.83 12.00
C THR A 406 31.03 14.56 12.21
N PHE A 407 30.63 13.29 12.11
CA PHE A 407 29.22 12.87 12.08
C PHE A 407 29.03 11.61 12.93
N HIS A 408 28.32 11.71 14.05
CA HIS A 408 28.01 10.56 14.91
C HIS A 408 26.83 10.85 15.85
N LEU A 409 26.50 9.87 16.69
CA LEU A 409 25.50 9.97 17.76
C LEU A 409 26.09 10.62 19.02
N GLY A 410 25.21 11.11 19.91
CA GLY A 410 25.58 11.45 21.29
C GLY A 410 26.18 12.86 21.51
N PRO A 411 27.11 13.02 22.48
CA PRO A 411 27.80 14.28 22.79
C PRO A 411 29.03 14.51 21.90
N PRO A 412 29.56 15.75 21.81
CA PRO A 412 30.81 16.02 21.09
C PRO A 412 32.02 15.32 21.72
N ARG A 413 32.99 14.94 20.89
CA ARG A 413 34.33 14.47 21.29
C ARG A 413 35.21 15.68 21.69
N GLU A 414 36.41 15.44 22.22
CA GLU A 414 37.30 16.52 22.65
C GLU A 414 37.73 17.41 21.44
N GLY A 415 37.43 18.71 21.52
CA GLY A 415 37.72 19.67 20.45
C GLY A 415 36.65 19.79 19.36
N GLU A 416 35.49 19.15 19.52
CA GLU A 416 34.32 19.29 18.66
C GLU A 416 33.28 20.26 19.24
N GLU A 417 32.73 21.13 18.40
CA GLU A 417 31.52 21.91 18.68
C GLU A 417 30.31 21.24 18.02
N LYS A 418 29.18 21.14 18.74
CA LYS A 418 27.97 20.43 18.30
C LYS A 418 27.00 21.39 17.61
N TYR A 419 26.61 21.07 16.37
CA TYR A 419 25.71 21.89 15.57
C TYR A 419 24.29 21.28 15.51
N SER A 420 23.91 20.65 14.40
CA SER A 420 22.52 20.35 14.07
C SER A 420 22.25 18.85 14.01
N ALA A 421 21.01 18.43 14.31
CA ALA A 421 20.57 17.06 14.03
C ALA A 421 20.30 16.94 12.52
N LEU A 422 21.07 16.11 11.82
CA LEU A 422 20.96 15.95 10.37
C LEU A 422 19.84 14.98 9.99
N PHE A 423 19.77 13.86 10.70
CA PHE A 423 18.85 12.75 10.45
C PHE A 423 18.81 11.79 11.65
N TRP A 424 17.77 10.95 11.71
CA TRP A 424 17.55 9.98 12.79
C TRP A 424 17.72 8.53 12.28
N VAL A 425 18.32 7.67 13.11
CA VAL A 425 18.75 6.30 12.77
C VAL A 425 18.59 5.35 13.95
N TYR A 426 18.50 4.05 13.70
CA TYR A 426 18.40 3.06 14.78
C TYR A 426 19.77 2.80 15.41
N THR A 427 19.85 2.75 16.74
CA THR A 427 21.08 2.36 17.45
C THR A 427 21.22 0.86 17.65
N GLN A 428 20.19 0.09 17.30
CA GLN A 428 20.14 -1.38 17.34
C GLN A 428 19.62 -1.94 16.00
N PRO A 429 19.95 -3.20 15.64
CA PRO A 429 19.54 -3.77 14.36
C PRO A 429 18.03 -4.02 14.30
N VAL A 430 17.36 -3.39 13.32
CA VAL A 430 15.92 -3.58 13.02
C VAL A 430 15.76 -4.30 11.67
N GLN A 431 14.67 -5.05 11.48
CA GLN A 431 14.42 -5.82 10.27
C GLN A 431 14.54 -4.96 8.99
N GLY A 432 15.43 -5.34 8.08
CA GLY A 432 15.68 -4.64 6.81
C GLY A 432 16.75 -3.53 6.87
N THR A 433 17.22 -3.16 8.07
CA THR A 433 18.38 -2.26 8.24
C THR A 433 19.70 -3.01 8.01
N LEU A 434 20.76 -2.27 7.73
CA LEU A 434 22.16 -2.72 7.70
C LEU A 434 23.00 -1.81 8.61
N PRO A 435 24.12 -2.32 9.15
CA PRO A 435 25.10 -1.47 9.84
C PRO A 435 25.72 -0.44 8.90
N VAL A 436 25.84 0.79 9.40
CA VAL A 436 26.67 1.87 8.86
C VAL A 436 27.90 1.97 9.76
N TYR A 437 29.08 1.95 9.14
CA TYR A 437 30.37 2.00 9.84
C TYR A 437 31.01 3.38 9.72
N GLU A 438 31.81 3.76 10.72
CA GLU A 438 32.82 4.83 10.54
C GLU A 438 33.96 4.25 9.69
N PHE A 439 34.41 4.99 8.68
CA PHE A 439 35.58 4.66 7.86
C PHE A 439 36.60 5.79 7.97
N TRP A 440 37.88 5.46 8.16
CA TRP A 440 38.96 6.43 8.20
C TRP A 440 39.79 6.36 6.91
N HIS A 441 39.86 7.44 6.15
CA HIS A 441 40.69 7.51 4.94
C HIS A 441 42.02 8.21 5.27
N GLU A 442 43.13 7.45 5.32
CA GLU A 442 44.43 7.99 5.76
C GLU A 442 44.93 9.15 4.87
N GLY A 443 44.86 8.98 3.54
CA GLY A 443 45.35 9.98 2.58
C GLY A 443 44.70 11.37 2.68
N ASN A 444 43.40 11.44 2.95
CA ASN A 444 42.66 12.70 3.11
C ASN A 444 42.50 13.12 4.59
N GLN A 445 42.82 12.23 5.53
CA GLN A 445 42.59 12.37 6.97
C GLN A 445 41.13 12.71 7.32
N GLU A 446 40.17 11.97 6.74
CA GLU A 446 38.73 12.22 6.88
C GLU A 446 37.95 10.98 7.36
N TYR A 447 36.71 11.22 7.78
CA TYR A 447 35.78 10.21 8.28
C TYR A 447 34.55 10.07 7.37
N ASN A 448 34.35 8.87 6.82
CA ASN A 448 33.25 8.55 5.94
C ASN A 448 32.21 7.63 6.61
N LEU A 449 30.94 7.73 6.19
CA LEU A 449 29.82 6.92 6.68
C LEU A 449 29.08 6.23 5.54
N HIS A 450 29.16 4.89 5.46
CA HIS A 450 28.37 4.11 4.50
C HIS A 450 28.10 2.65 4.94
N CYS A 451 27.25 1.96 4.19
CA CYS A 451 26.95 0.54 4.38
C CYS A 451 27.87 -0.35 3.52
N GLY A 452 28.59 -1.29 4.14
CA GLY A 452 29.27 -2.38 3.44
C GLY A 452 30.77 -2.41 3.69
N GLU A 453 31.55 -2.54 2.62
CA GLU A 453 33.01 -2.68 2.65
C GLU A 453 33.71 -1.36 2.28
N PRO A 454 34.94 -1.13 2.80
CA PRO A 454 35.68 0.12 2.60
C PRO A 454 35.93 0.43 1.13
N TRP A 455 36.04 1.73 0.83
CA TRP A 455 36.57 2.21 -0.45
C TRP A 455 38.10 2.10 -0.48
N GLU A 456 38.69 2.33 -1.66
CA GLU A 456 40.15 2.31 -1.82
C GLU A 456 40.78 3.44 -0.99
N GLY A 457 41.65 3.09 -0.02
CA GLY A 457 42.27 4.02 0.92
C GLY A 457 41.59 4.13 2.31
N GLU A 458 40.49 3.40 2.55
CA GLU A 458 39.75 3.43 3.82
C GLU A 458 40.06 2.25 4.77
N GLU A 459 40.18 2.56 6.05
CA GLU A 459 40.13 1.60 7.17
C GLU A 459 38.70 1.53 7.75
N LYS A 460 38.11 0.33 7.78
CA LYS A 460 36.77 0.07 8.33
C LYS A 460 36.81 -0.04 9.86
N ARG A 461 36.03 0.79 10.56
CA ARG A 461 35.95 0.82 12.03
C ARG A 461 34.64 0.22 12.53
N GLU A 462 34.19 0.65 13.71
CA GLU A 462 32.99 0.15 14.37
C GLU A 462 31.68 0.62 13.72
N VAL A 463 30.59 -0.09 14.05
CA VAL A 463 29.23 0.28 13.63
C VAL A 463 28.80 1.51 14.42
N GLN A 464 28.48 2.61 13.73
CA GLN A 464 27.95 3.82 14.36
C GLN A 464 26.43 3.72 14.57
N PHE A 465 25.70 3.15 13.61
CA PHE A 465 24.24 2.99 13.66
C PHE A 465 23.74 2.00 12.61
N TYR A 466 22.42 1.74 12.61
CA TYR A 466 21.72 0.91 11.65
C TYR A 466 20.74 1.76 10.82
N ALA A 467 20.83 1.66 9.50
CA ALA A 467 20.02 2.40 8.54
C ALA A 467 19.55 1.49 7.40
N PHE A 468 18.50 1.88 6.67
CA PHE A 468 18.07 1.10 5.51
C PHE A 468 18.96 1.38 4.31
N ARG A 469 19.35 0.36 3.55
CA ARG A 469 20.11 0.57 2.29
C ARG A 469 19.24 1.15 1.16
N GLN A 470 17.93 0.93 1.25
CA GLN A 470 16.91 1.39 0.30
C GLN A 470 15.64 1.70 1.07
N ASP A 471 14.88 2.71 0.63
CA ASP A 471 13.54 3.01 1.15
C ASP A 471 12.64 1.75 1.12
N PRO A 472 12.15 1.25 2.28
CA PRO A 472 11.30 0.08 2.38
C PRO A 472 9.83 0.38 2.05
N ALA A 473 9.40 1.64 2.14
CA ALA A 473 8.07 2.10 1.73
C ALA A 473 7.98 2.32 0.21
N LYS A 474 9.11 2.24 -0.51
CA LYS A 474 9.20 2.36 -1.98
C LYS A 474 8.45 1.24 -2.69
N LYS A 475 7.14 1.46 -2.88
CA LYS A 475 6.19 0.52 -3.49
C LYS A 475 6.77 -0.07 -4.79
N LYS A 476 6.61 -1.38 -4.95
CA LYS A 476 7.06 -2.12 -6.14
C LYS A 476 6.53 -1.44 -7.39
N LYS A 477 7.43 -1.00 -8.27
CA LYS A 477 7.03 -0.36 -9.53
C LYS A 477 6.57 -1.44 -10.49
N ILE A 478 5.34 -1.31 -10.97
CA ILE A 478 4.82 -2.12 -12.07
C ILE A 478 4.87 -1.27 -13.33
N PHE A 479 5.54 -1.78 -14.36
CA PHE A 479 5.57 -1.18 -15.69
C PHE A 479 4.73 -2.03 -16.65
N LEU A 480 3.79 -1.42 -17.36
CA LEU A 480 2.92 -2.07 -18.33
C LEU A 480 3.26 -1.61 -19.75
N ARG A 481 3.84 -2.52 -20.54
CA ARG A 481 4.28 -2.34 -21.92
C ARG A 481 3.36 -3.09 -22.89
N ASN A 482 3.31 -2.62 -24.13
CA ASN A 482 2.67 -3.30 -25.28
C ASN A 482 1.26 -3.85 -24.92
N VAL A 483 0.37 -2.95 -24.53
CA VAL A 483 -1.05 -3.28 -24.27
C VAL A 483 -1.78 -3.35 -25.61
N ALA A 484 -2.52 -4.42 -25.86
CA ALA A 484 -3.32 -4.60 -27.06
C ALA A 484 -4.72 -5.17 -26.71
N LEU A 485 -5.76 -4.36 -26.85
CA LEU A 485 -7.15 -4.75 -26.65
C LEU A 485 -7.80 -4.96 -28.04
N GLN A 486 -8.03 -6.21 -28.41
CA GLN A 486 -8.35 -6.60 -29.79
C GLN A 486 -9.77 -7.17 -29.94
N LYS A 487 -10.42 -6.87 -31.07
CA LYS A 487 -11.75 -7.36 -31.44
C LYS A 487 -12.79 -7.04 -30.37
N VAL A 488 -12.78 -5.77 -29.92
CA VAL A 488 -13.62 -5.29 -28.82
C VAL A 488 -15.04 -5.05 -29.30
N LYS A 489 -16.02 -5.60 -28.59
CA LYS A 489 -17.44 -5.54 -28.95
C LYS A 489 -18.31 -5.07 -27.79
N ALA A 490 -18.97 -3.95 -27.98
CA ALA A 490 -20.04 -3.49 -27.10
C ALA A 490 -21.37 -4.15 -27.47
N LYS A 491 -22.17 -4.49 -26.47
CA LYS A 491 -23.61 -4.78 -26.59
C LYS A 491 -24.35 -3.94 -25.55
N SER A 492 -25.16 -2.98 -25.98
CA SER A 492 -26.10 -2.29 -25.10
C SER A 492 -27.43 -3.02 -25.12
N LYS A 493 -27.97 -3.37 -23.95
CA LYS A 493 -29.26 -4.04 -23.82
C LYS A 493 -30.19 -3.16 -22.99
N THR A 494 -30.92 -2.28 -23.68
CA THR A 494 -32.08 -1.59 -23.08
C THR A 494 -33.28 -2.55 -23.04
N ARG A 495 -34.32 -2.22 -22.28
CA ARG A 495 -35.56 -3.01 -22.25
C ARG A 495 -36.39 -2.94 -23.55
N LEU A 496 -36.04 -2.04 -24.48
CA LEU A 496 -36.79 -1.80 -25.72
C LEU A 496 -36.01 -2.25 -26.97
N LEU A 497 -34.71 -1.97 -27.01
CA LEU A 497 -33.82 -2.29 -28.14
C LEU A 497 -32.42 -2.74 -27.65
N GLY A 498 -31.88 -3.74 -28.33
CA GLY A 498 -30.48 -4.16 -28.20
C GLY A 498 -29.64 -3.56 -29.32
N ALA A 499 -28.59 -2.81 -28.99
CA ALA A 499 -27.60 -2.29 -29.93
C ALA A 499 -26.27 -3.04 -29.76
N SER A 500 -25.48 -3.17 -30.81
CA SER A 500 -24.13 -3.73 -30.71
C SER A 500 -23.18 -3.10 -31.70
N VAL A 501 -22.01 -2.71 -31.20
CA VAL A 501 -21.00 -1.93 -31.91
C VAL A 501 -19.67 -2.66 -31.75
N ASN A 502 -18.94 -2.84 -32.84
CA ASN A 502 -17.56 -3.29 -32.78
C ASN A 502 -16.69 -2.04 -32.70
N LEU A 503 -15.77 -1.98 -31.74
CA LEU A 503 -14.81 -0.89 -31.60
C LEU A 503 -13.50 -1.28 -32.29
N GLU A 504 -12.66 -0.29 -32.57
CA GLU A 504 -11.32 -0.49 -33.12
C GLU A 504 -10.39 -1.15 -32.08
N ASP A 505 -9.34 -1.83 -32.56
CA ASP A 505 -8.30 -2.41 -31.72
C ASP A 505 -7.50 -1.29 -31.04
N MET A 506 -7.47 -1.25 -29.70
CA MET A 506 -6.68 -0.27 -28.94
C MET A 506 -5.26 -0.81 -28.70
N ARG A 507 -4.24 0.04 -28.83
CA ARG A 507 -2.82 -0.33 -28.66
C ARG A 507 -2.03 0.79 -27.98
N TYR A 508 -1.16 0.42 -27.05
CA TYR A 508 -0.32 1.36 -26.29
C TYR A 508 1.06 0.72 -26.03
N ASP A 509 2.15 1.38 -26.46
CA ASP A 509 3.50 0.83 -26.34
C ASP A 509 4.06 0.93 -24.90
N ASP A 510 3.77 2.05 -24.21
CA ASP A 510 4.11 2.29 -22.79
C ASP A 510 2.90 2.85 -22.03
N PHE A 511 1.93 1.98 -21.73
CA PHE A 511 0.72 2.34 -21.00
C PHE A 511 1.02 2.92 -19.61
N SER A 512 2.09 2.46 -18.94
CA SER A 512 2.52 3.03 -17.66
C SER A 512 2.95 4.49 -17.78
N SER A 513 3.67 4.87 -18.83
CA SER A 513 4.08 6.27 -19.02
C SER A 513 2.98 7.16 -19.60
N GLU A 514 2.03 6.60 -20.35
CA GLU A 514 0.93 7.37 -20.96
C GLU A 514 -0.13 7.78 -19.92
N PHE A 515 -0.36 6.95 -18.90
CA PHE A 515 -1.39 7.15 -17.86
C PHE A 515 -0.82 7.43 -16.45
N ASP A 516 0.48 7.72 -16.32
CA ASP A 516 1.26 7.81 -15.04
C ASP A 516 0.96 6.65 -14.06
N ALA A 517 0.74 5.46 -14.62
CA ALA A 517 0.20 4.31 -13.92
C ALA A 517 1.31 3.30 -13.59
N CYS A 518 1.87 3.40 -12.38
CA CYS A 518 2.96 2.53 -11.91
C CYS A 518 2.61 1.59 -10.73
N THR A 519 1.33 1.55 -10.33
CA THR A 519 0.78 0.68 -9.27
C THR A 519 -0.33 -0.22 -9.84
N PRO A 520 -0.66 -1.36 -9.21
CA PRO A 520 -1.76 -2.23 -9.66
C PRO A 520 -3.08 -1.47 -9.82
N ASP A 521 -3.44 -0.66 -8.82
CA ASP A 521 -4.71 0.05 -8.77
C ASP A 521 -4.85 1.10 -9.88
N ALA A 522 -3.78 1.86 -10.13
CA ALA A 522 -3.76 2.85 -11.22
C ALA A 522 -3.85 2.16 -12.59
N LEU A 523 -3.10 1.07 -12.79
CA LEU A 523 -3.10 0.30 -14.03
C LEU A 523 -4.47 -0.29 -14.35
N VAL A 524 -5.11 -0.95 -13.37
CA VAL A 524 -6.47 -1.51 -13.54
C VAL A 524 -7.49 -0.40 -13.76
N SER A 525 -7.44 0.68 -12.98
CA SER A 525 -8.38 1.80 -13.11
C SER A 525 -8.29 2.47 -14.48
N SER A 526 -7.08 2.80 -14.94
CA SER A 526 -6.88 3.40 -16.27
C SER A 526 -7.30 2.48 -17.40
N LEU A 527 -6.99 1.18 -17.33
CA LEU A 527 -7.36 0.21 -18.37
C LEU A 527 -8.88 0.05 -18.50
N LEU A 528 -9.60 0.03 -17.36
CA LEU A 528 -11.06 -0.01 -17.37
C LEU A 528 -11.68 1.32 -17.82
N ASN A 529 -11.10 2.46 -17.42
CA ASN A 529 -11.56 3.79 -17.86
C ASN A 529 -11.41 3.97 -19.38
N GLU A 530 -10.28 3.55 -19.98
CA GLU A 530 -10.10 3.60 -21.44
C GLU A 530 -11.11 2.70 -22.17
N LEU A 531 -11.22 1.43 -21.77
CA LEU A 531 -12.14 0.47 -22.37
C LEU A 531 -13.59 0.98 -22.33
N PHE A 532 -14.06 1.42 -21.16
CA PHE A 532 -15.44 1.88 -21.00
C PHE A 532 -15.68 3.30 -21.52
N GLY A 533 -14.65 4.14 -21.57
CA GLY A 533 -14.67 5.43 -22.26
C GLY A 533 -14.99 5.24 -23.74
N LYS A 534 -14.20 4.42 -24.45
CA LYS A 534 -14.44 4.12 -25.87
C LYS A 534 -15.78 3.43 -26.11
N VAL A 535 -16.19 2.50 -25.24
CA VAL A 535 -17.52 1.84 -25.31
C VAL A 535 -18.66 2.85 -25.15
N SER A 536 -18.55 3.81 -24.24
CA SER A 536 -19.61 4.81 -24.04
C SER A 536 -19.70 5.80 -25.21
N VAL A 537 -18.57 6.28 -25.74
CA VAL A 537 -18.54 7.14 -26.94
C VAL A 537 -19.12 6.43 -28.16
N GLY A 538 -18.78 5.15 -28.38
CA GLY A 538 -19.29 4.36 -29.51
C GLY A 538 -20.77 3.96 -29.42
N MET A 539 -21.51 4.44 -28.41
CA MET A 539 -22.94 4.18 -28.22
C MET A 539 -23.84 5.42 -28.39
N TRP A 540 -23.27 6.59 -28.65
CA TRP A 540 -23.96 7.83 -28.99
C TRP A 540 -23.94 8.12 -30.49
#